data_AF-A0A354FP86-F1
#
_entry.id   AF-A0A354FP86-F1
#
_cell.length_a   1.000
_cell.length_b   1.000
_cell.length_c   1.000
_cell.angle_alpha   90.00
_cell.angle_beta   90.00
_cell.angle_gamma   90.00
#
_symmetry.space_group_name_H-M   'P 1'
#
loop_
_entity.id
_entity.type
_entity.pdbx_description
1 polymer ?
#
loop_
_entity_poly.entity_id
_entity_poly.type
_entity_poly.pdbx_seq_one_letter_code
_entity_poly.pdbx_strand_id
1 'polypeptide(L)'
;MINKRRHFLKSSLAAGVAPFISGGIAGAQIIGANNRLRLAVAGLNGRGKSHIDGFLGQKGVEIAYLIDPDKNVLAQRMADLRKKVEGKGLPFTTKGVSDVREALADKNLDALSIATPNHWHSLMTIWAAQAGKHVYVEKPMSHDVAEGRICVEAQQKYGVVIQHGTQRRSDAGIAGLSEAIRAGKFGRLKISYGYCCKPRGGIGFDKVAAPPKNLDWNLWRGPAEIDDYHANYAHYDWHWFWKTGNGDMNNQGTHQLDVAAWALDEDQTNPTRVMSLGGR
;
A
#
# COMPACT_ATOMS: atom_id res chain seq x y z
N MET A 1 -7.03 -60.05 -0.26
CA MET A 1 -5.92 -60.18 -1.23
C MET A 1 -6.15 -59.18 -2.35
N ILE A 2 -5.50 -58.01 -2.26
CA ILE A 2 -4.34 -57.59 -3.07
C ILE A 2 -4.71 -57.17 -4.52
N ASN A 3 -4.75 -55.84 -4.71
CA ASN A 3 -4.22 -55.02 -5.82
C ASN A 3 -4.05 -55.60 -7.24
N LYS A 4 -4.42 -54.79 -8.24
CA LYS A 4 -3.55 -54.29 -9.34
C LYS A 4 -4.34 -53.24 -10.16
N ARG A 5 -4.10 -51.92 -10.06
CA ARG A 5 -2.97 -51.09 -10.57
C ARG A 5 -2.70 -51.19 -12.08
N ARG A 6 -3.05 -50.10 -12.77
CA ARG A 6 -2.25 -49.31 -13.72
C ARG A 6 -1.45 -50.09 -14.79
N HIS A 7 -1.95 -50.06 -16.01
CA HIS A 7 -1.15 -50.15 -17.22
C HIS A 7 -1.76 -49.28 -18.33
N PHE A 8 -1.16 -48.12 -18.58
CA PHE A 8 -0.78 -47.80 -19.94
C PHE A 8 0.52 -46.99 -19.91
N LEU A 9 1.58 -47.64 -20.38
CA LEU A 9 2.95 -47.18 -20.43
C LEU A 9 3.21 -46.45 -21.75
N LYS A 10 4.07 -45.43 -21.66
CA LYS A 10 5.23 -45.16 -22.54
C LYS A 10 5.00 -44.91 -24.04
N SER A 11 5.38 -43.71 -24.46
CA SER A 11 6.13 -43.41 -25.69
C SER A 11 6.78 -42.03 -25.53
N SER A 12 8.01 -41.69 -25.91
CA SER A 12 9.26 -42.38 -26.22
C SER A 12 10.34 -41.29 -26.10
N LEU A 13 11.44 -41.57 -25.41
CA LEU A 13 12.64 -40.73 -25.36
C LEU A 13 13.44 -40.93 -26.65
N ALA A 14 13.75 -39.86 -27.37
CA ALA A 14 14.81 -39.85 -28.37
C ALA A 14 15.91 -38.90 -27.89
N ALA A 15 17.07 -39.49 -27.61
CA ALA A 15 18.29 -38.81 -27.21
C ALA A 15 18.99 -38.19 -28.45
N GLY A 16 19.46 -36.96 -28.33
CA GLY A 16 20.44 -36.34 -29.22
C GLY A 16 21.53 -35.70 -28.36
N VAL A 17 22.77 -36.13 -28.55
CA VAL A 17 23.96 -35.65 -27.81
C VAL A 17 24.79 -34.77 -28.75
N ALA A 18 25.20 -33.59 -28.26
CA ALA A 18 26.52 -32.92 -28.41
C ALA A 18 26.40 -31.41 -28.68
N PRO A 19 27.41 -30.56 -28.35
CA PRO A 19 28.58 -30.74 -27.46
C PRO A 19 28.65 -29.69 -26.33
N PHE A 20 29.57 -29.92 -25.39
CA PHE A 20 29.99 -28.98 -24.36
C PHE A 20 30.58 -27.68 -24.96
N ILE A 21 30.14 -26.53 -24.48
CA ILE A 21 30.95 -25.30 -24.43
C ILE A 21 31.14 -24.93 -22.96
N SER A 22 32.36 -25.09 -22.50
CA SER A 22 32.89 -24.55 -21.25
C SER A 22 33.11 -23.04 -21.36
N GLY A 23 32.78 -22.30 -20.30
CA GLY A 23 33.38 -21.00 -20.01
C GLY A 23 32.51 -19.78 -20.32
N GLY A 24 31.98 -19.18 -19.27
CA GLY A 24 31.34 -17.86 -19.33
C GLY A 24 30.71 -17.56 -17.99
N ILE A 25 31.33 -16.66 -17.23
CA ILE A 25 30.85 -16.13 -15.95
C ILE A 25 29.35 -15.83 -16.11
N ALA A 26 28.51 -16.44 -15.28
CA ALA A 26 27.08 -16.16 -15.25
C ALA A 26 26.89 -14.69 -14.86
N GLY A 27 26.88 -13.81 -15.87
CA GLY A 27 26.41 -12.46 -15.72
C GLY A 27 25.02 -12.56 -15.12
N ALA A 28 24.82 -11.90 -13.98
CA ALA A 28 23.52 -11.79 -13.33
C ALA A 28 22.49 -11.48 -14.42
N GLN A 29 21.56 -12.41 -14.67
CA GLN A 29 20.55 -12.22 -15.69
C GLN A 29 19.84 -10.91 -15.39
N ILE A 30 20.10 -9.91 -16.23
CA ILE A 30 19.38 -8.65 -16.23
C ILE A 30 17.93 -9.06 -16.49
N ILE A 31 17.08 -8.93 -15.46
CA ILE A 31 15.65 -9.19 -15.61
C ILE A 31 15.18 -8.28 -16.74
N GLY A 32 14.81 -8.88 -17.88
CA GLY A 32 14.37 -8.15 -19.06
C GLY A 32 13.20 -7.24 -18.72
N ALA A 33 13.03 -6.15 -19.48
CA ALA A 33 12.01 -5.13 -19.23
C ALA A 33 10.58 -5.72 -19.07
N ASN A 34 10.28 -6.84 -19.76
CA ASN A 34 8.99 -7.53 -19.71
C ASN A 34 8.77 -8.37 -18.44
N ASN A 35 9.79 -8.56 -17.60
CA ASN A 35 9.72 -9.34 -16.36
C ASN A 35 9.77 -8.45 -15.10
N ARG A 36 9.56 -7.13 -15.24
CA ARG A 36 9.58 -6.19 -14.11
C ARG A 36 8.16 -5.75 -13.75
N LEU A 37 7.88 -5.73 -12.45
CA LEU A 37 6.69 -5.09 -11.89
C LEU A 37 6.85 -3.57 -11.98
N ARG A 38 6.11 -2.94 -12.87
CA ARG A 38 6.05 -1.49 -13.07
C ARG A 38 4.99 -0.90 -12.14
N LEU A 39 5.42 -0.09 -11.17
CA LEU A 39 4.52 0.48 -10.17
C LEU A 39 4.58 2.01 -10.10
N ALA A 40 3.46 2.58 -9.65
CA ALA A 40 3.31 3.99 -9.34
C ALA A 40 3.24 4.19 -7.83
N VAL A 41 3.77 5.30 -7.31
CA VAL A 41 3.61 5.70 -5.90
C VAL A 41 2.86 7.02 -5.85
N ALA A 42 1.73 7.05 -5.13
CA ALA A 42 0.91 8.25 -4.91
C ALA A 42 1.00 8.73 -3.46
N GLY A 43 1.25 10.02 -3.29
CA GLY A 43 1.58 10.65 -2.01
C GLY A 43 3.04 10.41 -1.64
N LEU A 44 3.86 11.46 -1.67
CA LEU A 44 5.33 11.29 -1.71
C LEU A 44 6.07 11.87 -0.51
N ASN A 45 5.36 12.24 0.55
CA ASN A 45 5.96 12.67 1.82
C ASN A 45 6.43 11.47 2.66
N GLY A 46 6.38 11.55 3.99
CA GLY A 46 7.06 10.61 4.90
C GLY A 46 6.85 9.14 4.56
N ARG A 47 5.59 8.70 4.42
CA ARG A 47 5.28 7.29 4.13
C ARG A 47 5.55 6.89 2.68
N GLY A 48 5.21 7.75 1.72
CA GLY A 48 5.56 7.55 0.31
C GLY A 48 7.06 7.38 0.07
N LYS A 49 7.89 8.14 0.79
CA LYS A 49 9.36 7.95 0.77
C LYS A 49 9.75 6.53 1.22
N SER A 50 9.14 6.02 2.29
CA SER A 50 9.38 4.64 2.73
C SER A 50 8.93 3.61 1.69
N HIS A 51 7.84 3.85 0.98
CA HIS A 51 7.39 2.98 -0.11
C HIS A 51 8.41 2.97 -1.25
N ILE A 52 8.85 4.15 -1.71
CA ILE A 52 9.89 4.30 -2.74
C ILE A 52 11.14 3.52 -2.34
N ASP A 53 11.63 3.70 -1.11
CA ASP A 53 12.82 3.02 -0.61
C ASP A 53 12.65 1.50 -0.55
N GLY A 54 11.49 1.03 -0.05
CA GLY A 54 11.17 -0.39 0.01
C GLY A 54 11.11 -1.05 -1.36
N PHE A 55 10.43 -0.42 -2.32
CA PHE A 55 10.30 -0.93 -3.69
C PHE A 55 11.61 -0.87 -4.48
N LEU A 56 12.40 0.19 -4.33
CA LEU A 56 13.75 0.28 -4.91
C LEU A 56 14.69 -0.81 -4.38
N GLY A 57 14.43 -1.36 -3.20
CA GLY A 57 15.17 -2.47 -2.62
C GLY A 57 14.82 -3.83 -3.23
N GLN A 58 13.70 -3.95 -3.96
CA GLN A 58 13.25 -5.21 -4.54
C GLN A 58 13.84 -5.46 -5.92
N LYS A 59 14.18 -6.72 -6.20
CA LYS A 59 14.58 -7.15 -7.55
C LYS A 59 13.35 -7.19 -8.45
N GLY A 60 13.53 -6.83 -9.72
CA GLY A 60 12.44 -6.90 -10.71
C GLY A 60 11.34 -5.87 -10.50
N VAL A 61 11.62 -4.76 -9.81
CA VAL A 61 10.67 -3.66 -9.62
C VAL A 61 11.17 -2.41 -10.35
N GLU A 62 10.25 -1.73 -11.05
CA GLU A 62 10.47 -0.44 -11.66
C GLU A 62 9.45 0.57 -11.12
N ILE A 63 9.90 1.69 -10.59
CA ILE A 63 9.01 2.81 -10.23
C ILE A 63 8.79 3.65 -11.49
N ALA A 64 7.66 3.43 -12.15
CA ALA A 64 7.32 4.09 -13.41
C ALA A 64 6.75 5.50 -13.21
N TYR A 65 6.00 5.72 -12.11
CA TYR A 65 5.40 7.02 -11.80
C TYR A 65 5.56 7.41 -10.34
N LEU A 66 5.84 8.69 -10.10
CA LEU A 66 5.61 9.36 -8.82
C LEU A 66 4.46 10.36 -8.98
N ILE A 67 3.52 10.34 -8.03
CA ILE A 67 2.26 11.10 -8.13
C ILE A 67 2.06 11.97 -6.88
N ASP A 68 2.03 13.29 -7.04
CA ASP A 68 1.71 14.23 -5.96
C ASP A 68 1.15 15.56 -6.50
N PRO A 69 0.03 16.08 -5.94
CA PRO A 69 -0.54 17.37 -6.36
C PRO A 69 0.33 18.56 -5.93
N ASP A 70 1.28 18.37 -5.00
CA ASP A 70 2.27 19.40 -4.66
C ASP A 70 3.51 19.29 -5.56
N LYS A 71 3.69 20.29 -6.43
CA LYS A 71 4.80 20.35 -7.38
C LYS A 71 6.18 20.38 -6.71
N ASN A 72 6.30 20.97 -5.52
CA ASN A 72 7.56 21.01 -4.79
C ASN A 72 7.90 19.64 -4.22
N VAL A 73 6.92 18.94 -3.63
CA VAL A 73 7.09 17.57 -3.13
C VAL A 73 7.43 16.63 -4.28
N LEU A 74 6.72 16.72 -5.40
CA LEU A 74 6.96 15.91 -6.59
C LEU A 74 8.38 16.13 -7.14
N ALA A 75 8.78 17.39 -7.36
CA ALA A 75 10.11 17.72 -7.87
C ALA A 75 11.22 17.22 -6.95
N GLN A 76 11.07 17.40 -5.64
CA GLN A 76 12.04 16.93 -4.66
C GLN A 76 12.20 15.40 -4.73
N ARG A 77 11.09 14.66 -4.79
CA ARG A 77 11.10 13.19 -4.75
C ARG A 77 11.57 12.58 -6.07
N MET A 78 11.26 13.22 -7.18
CA MET A 78 11.84 12.88 -8.49
C MET A 78 13.36 13.01 -8.47
N ALA A 79 13.90 14.11 -7.92
CA ALA A 79 15.34 14.30 -7.80
C ALA A 79 16.01 13.27 -6.86
N ASP A 80 15.38 12.98 -5.72
CA ASP A 80 15.87 11.96 -4.78
C ASP A 80 15.90 10.56 -5.41
N LEU A 81 14.83 10.18 -6.10
CA LEU A 81 14.73 8.90 -6.80
C LEU A 81 15.78 8.80 -7.92
N ARG A 82 15.92 9.86 -8.72
CA ARG A 82 16.89 9.91 -9.81
C ARG A 82 18.31 9.65 -9.32
N LYS A 83 18.75 10.34 -8.26
CA LYS A 83 20.06 10.11 -7.64
C LYS A 83 20.26 8.64 -7.23
N LYS A 84 19.24 8.01 -6.66
CA LYS A 84 19.30 6.59 -6.24
C LYS A 84 19.36 5.63 -7.42
N VAL A 85 18.60 5.89 -8.48
CA VAL A 85 18.52 5.04 -9.67
C VAL A 85 19.81 5.15 -10.49
N GLU A 86 20.27 6.38 -10.74
CA GLU A 86 21.54 6.63 -11.45
C GLU A 86 22.74 6.15 -10.65
N GLY A 87 22.73 6.28 -9.31
CA GLY A 87 23.75 5.72 -8.43
C GLY A 87 23.83 4.18 -8.44
N LYS A 88 22.79 3.50 -8.93
CA LYS A 88 22.78 2.05 -9.20
C LYS A 88 23.16 1.71 -10.64
N GLY A 89 23.52 2.69 -11.47
CA GLY A 89 23.85 2.51 -12.89
C GLY A 89 22.64 2.15 -13.77
N LEU A 90 21.42 2.44 -13.30
CA LEU A 90 20.18 2.15 -14.02
C LEU A 90 19.67 3.42 -14.73
N PRO A 91 19.02 3.29 -15.90
CA PRO A 91 18.40 4.44 -16.57
C PRO A 91 17.22 4.97 -15.77
N PHE A 92 17.13 6.29 -15.63
CA PHE A 92 16.00 6.94 -14.98
C PHE A 92 14.87 7.20 -15.98
N THR A 93 13.79 6.41 -15.89
CA THR A 93 12.62 6.45 -16.79
C THR A 93 11.34 6.91 -16.09
N THR A 94 11.40 7.19 -14.79
CA THR A 94 10.23 7.56 -13.98
C THR A 94 9.63 8.88 -14.46
N LYS A 95 8.30 8.94 -14.50
CA LYS A 95 7.54 10.17 -14.78
C LYS A 95 6.96 10.73 -13.48
N GLY A 96 6.97 12.05 -13.35
CA GLY A 96 6.26 12.75 -12.28
C GLY A 96 4.95 13.32 -12.82
N VAL A 97 3.83 13.03 -12.17
CA VAL A 97 2.51 13.58 -12.53
C VAL A 97 1.79 14.09 -11.28
N SER A 98 0.88 15.05 -11.44
CA SER A 98 0.09 15.54 -10.30
C SER A 98 -1.18 14.72 -10.08
N ASP A 99 -1.69 14.09 -11.12
CA ASP A 99 -2.95 13.37 -11.12
C ASP A 99 -2.72 11.87 -11.32
N VAL A 100 -3.28 11.06 -10.43
CA VAL A 100 -3.19 9.60 -10.50
C VAL A 100 -3.81 9.04 -11.79
N ARG A 101 -4.81 9.72 -12.36
CA ARG A 101 -5.51 9.29 -13.57
C ARG A 101 -4.57 9.17 -14.78
N GLU A 102 -3.53 10.01 -14.85
CA GLU A 102 -2.51 9.94 -15.90
C GLU A 102 -1.71 8.63 -15.83
N ALA A 103 -1.33 8.20 -14.62
CA ALA A 103 -0.62 6.93 -14.42
C ALA A 103 -1.53 5.73 -14.67
N LEU A 104 -2.81 5.80 -14.24
CA LEU A 104 -3.78 4.72 -14.45
C LEU A 104 -4.13 4.49 -15.93
N ALA A 105 -3.99 5.51 -16.78
CA ALA A 105 -4.16 5.38 -18.23
C ALA A 105 -3.02 4.60 -18.91
N ASP A 106 -1.87 4.41 -18.25
CA ASP A 106 -0.76 3.64 -18.78
C ASP A 106 -1.07 2.14 -18.76
N LYS A 107 -1.20 1.54 -19.95
CA LYS A 107 -1.47 0.10 -20.10
C LYS A 107 -0.33 -0.78 -19.58
N ASN A 108 0.89 -0.25 -19.51
CA ASN A 108 2.07 -0.97 -19.01
C ASN A 108 2.33 -0.74 -17.51
N LEU A 109 1.45 -0.04 -16.80
CA LEU A 109 1.51 0.03 -15.35
C LEU A 109 0.85 -1.22 -14.76
N ASP A 110 1.50 -1.88 -13.80
CA ASP A 110 0.99 -3.09 -13.15
C ASP A 110 0.30 -2.79 -11.82
N ALA A 111 0.86 -1.88 -11.03
CA ALA A 111 0.39 -1.63 -9.67
C ALA A 111 0.44 -0.15 -9.25
N LEU A 112 -0.46 0.22 -8.34
CA LEU A 112 -0.48 1.51 -7.65
C LEU A 112 -0.20 1.30 -6.15
N SER A 113 0.77 2.02 -5.61
CA SER A 113 1.02 2.14 -4.18
C SER A 113 0.49 3.48 -3.67
N ILE A 114 -0.42 3.43 -2.69
CA ILE A 114 -1.16 4.60 -2.18
C ILE A 114 -0.67 4.92 -0.77
N ALA A 115 -0.11 6.11 -0.59
CA ALA A 115 0.33 6.69 0.68
C ALA A 115 -0.17 8.16 0.80
N THR A 116 -1.37 8.41 0.28
CA THR A 116 -2.05 9.72 0.30
C THR A 116 -2.77 9.93 1.64
N PRO A 117 -3.44 11.07 1.86
CA PRO A 117 -4.37 11.22 2.98
C PRO A 117 -5.56 10.23 2.89
N ASN A 118 -6.16 9.89 4.05
CA ASN A 118 -7.19 8.83 4.15
C ASN A 118 -8.35 8.97 3.15
N HIS A 119 -8.85 10.21 2.94
CA HIS A 119 -9.98 10.49 2.05
C HIS A 119 -9.74 10.11 0.58
N TRP A 120 -8.49 9.85 0.18
CA TRP A 120 -8.16 9.39 -1.17
C TRP A 120 -8.06 7.87 -1.33
N HIS A 121 -7.87 7.14 -0.23
CA HIS A 121 -7.44 5.74 -0.29
C HIS A 121 -8.41 4.84 -1.04
N SER A 122 -9.69 4.90 -0.69
CA SER A 122 -10.71 4.04 -1.31
C SER A 122 -10.99 4.41 -2.76
N LEU A 123 -11.13 5.70 -3.07
CA LEU A 123 -11.36 6.16 -4.43
C LEU A 123 -10.19 5.79 -5.38
N MET A 124 -8.94 6.02 -4.95
CA MET A 124 -7.76 5.62 -5.74
C MET A 124 -7.67 4.11 -5.91
N THR A 125 -8.04 3.34 -4.88
CA THR A 125 -8.07 1.87 -4.93
C THR A 125 -9.12 1.38 -5.94
N ILE A 126 -10.32 1.97 -5.92
CA ILE A 126 -11.41 1.64 -6.86
C ILE A 126 -11.01 2.00 -8.30
N TRP A 127 -10.47 3.20 -8.53
CA TRP A 127 -10.00 3.60 -9.86
C TRP A 127 -8.87 2.72 -10.37
N ALA A 128 -7.93 2.33 -9.51
CA ALA A 128 -6.86 1.41 -9.88
C ALA A 128 -7.41 0.03 -10.25
N ALA A 129 -8.34 -0.51 -9.47
CA ALA A 129 -9.01 -1.77 -9.78
C ALA A 129 -9.77 -1.71 -11.11
N GLN A 130 -10.52 -0.62 -11.35
CA GLN A 130 -11.20 -0.36 -12.62
C GLN A 130 -10.24 -0.31 -13.82
N ALA A 131 -9.04 0.22 -13.62
CA ALA A 131 -7.98 0.27 -14.62
C ALA A 131 -7.17 -1.05 -14.73
N GLY A 132 -7.58 -2.11 -14.01
CA GLY A 132 -6.92 -3.41 -14.02
C GLY A 132 -5.55 -3.43 -13.31
N LYS A 133 -5.32 -2.51 -12.37
CA LYS A 133 -4.06 -2.35 -11.65
C LYS A 133 -4.13 -2.99 -10.27
N HIS A 134 -3.07 -3.68 -9.86
CA HIS A 134 -2.93 -4.14 -8.47
C HIS A 134 -2.72 -2.96 -7.53
N VAL A 135 -3.09 -3.12 -6.26
CA VAL A 135 -3.05 -2.03 -5.29
C VAL A 135 -2.34 -2.45 -4.01
N TYR A 136 -1.42 -1.61 -3.56
CA TYR A 136 -1.00 -1.54 -2.16
C TYR A 136 -1.49 -0.22 -1.59
N VAL A 137 -2.20 -0.23 -0.46
CA VAL A 137 -2.83 0.98 0.08
C VAL A 137 -2.62 1.06 1.57
N GLU A 138 -2.11 2.20 2.03
CA GLU A 138 -1.81 2.43 3.43
C GLU A 138 -3.01 2.29 4.35
N LYS A 139 -2.70 2.07 5.63
CA LYS A 139 -3.71 2.12 6.69
C LYS A 139 -4.05 3.56 7.05
N PRO A 140 -5.31 3.86 7.38
CA PRO A 140 -6.49 3.00 7.20
C PRO A 140 -6.86 2.87 5.71
N MET A 141 -7.33 1.72 5.26
CA MET A 141 -7.77 1.49 3.86
C MET A 141 -8.84 2.48 3.36
N SER A 142 -9.67 2.97 4.27
CA SER A 142 -10.87 3.75 3.94
C SER A 142 -11.12 4.84 4.97
N HIS A 143 -11.86 5.87 4.56
CA HIS A 143 -12.30 6.91 5.47
C HIS A 143 -13.49 6.45 6.31
N ASP A 144 -14.35 5.61 5.74
CA ASP A 144 -15.46 4.94 6.42
C ASP A 144 -15.64 3.46 6.01
N VAL A 145 -16.56 2.77 6.69
CA VAL A 145 -16.80 1.33 6.49
C VAL A 145 -17.45 1.03 5.13
N ALA A 146 -18.30 1.93 4.62
CA ALA A 146 -18.99 1.72 3.35
C ALA A 146 -18.02 1.78 2.18
N GLU A 147 -17.12 2.77 2.17
CA GLU A 147 -16.03 2.88 1.19
C GLU A 147 -15.16 1.61 1.17
N GLY A 148 -14.79 1.10 2.35
CA GLY A 148 -14.01 -0.14 2.47
C GLY A 148 -14.72 -1.36 1.88
N ARG A 149 -16.04 -1.47 2.06
CA ARG A 149 -16.85 -2.55 1.44
C ARG A 149 -16.87 -2.42 -0.09
N ILE A 150 -16.98 -1.20 -0.61
CA ILE A 150 -16.91 -0.95 -2.05
C ILE A 150 -15.53 -1.34 -2.62
N CYS A 151 -14.44 -1.13 -1.88
CA CYS A 151 -13.12 -1.63 -2.29
C CYS A 151 -13.08 -3.17 -2.39
N VAL A 152 -13.75 -3.89 -1.49
CA VAL A 152 -13.86 -5.37 -1.57
C VAL A 152 -14.69 -5.78 -2.79
N GLU A 153 -15.80 -5.12 -3.05
CA GLU A 153 -16.60 -5.38 -4.26
C GLU A 153 -15.82 -5.09 -5.55
N ALA A 154 -15.03 -4.01 -5.58
CA ALA A 154 -14.15 -3.69 -6.69
C ALA A 154 -13.07 -4.77 -6.89
N GLN A 155 -12.46 -5.26 -5.80
CA GLN A 155 -11.52 -6.38 -5.84
C GLN A 155 -12.13 -7.60 -6.53
N GLN A 156 -13.32 -8.00 -6.08
CA GLN A 156 -14.04 -9.17 -6.60
C GLN A 156 -14.45 -8.99 -8.06
N LYS A 157 -14.92 -7.79 -8.43
CA LYS A 157 -15.39 -7.48 -9.78
C LYS A 157 -14.25 -7.44 -10.81
N TYR A 158 -13.11 -6.85 -10.46
CA TYR A 158 -12.02 -6.62 -11.40
C TYR A 158 -10.90 -7.67 -11.31
N GLY A 159 -10.90 -8.53 -10.29
CA GLY A 159 -9.96 -9.65 -10.17
C GLY A 159 -8.52 -9.23 -9.88
N VAL A 160 -8.29 -7.99 -9.43
CA VAL A 160 -6.96 -7.50 -9.06
C VAL A 160 -6.59 -7.88 -7.62
N VAL A 161 -5.30 -7.95 -7.34
CA VAL A 161 -4.79 -8.02 -5.96
C VAL A 161 -4.88 -6.64 -5.31
N ILE A 162 -5.48 -6.58 -4.12
CA ILE A 162 -5.53 -5.40 -3.27
C ILE A 162 -4.97 -5.78 -1.90
N GLN A 163 -3.87 -5.12 -1.50
CA GLN A 163 -3.22 -5.33 -0.21
C GLN A 163 -3.33 -4.08 0.66
N HIS A 164 -3.95 -4.24 1.83
CA HIS A 164 -4.01 -3.20 2.86
C HIS A 164 -2.70 -3.17 3.66
N GLY A 165 -2.21 -1.96 3.93
CA GLY A 165 -0.92 -1.64 4.56
C GLY A 165 -0.87 -1.84 6.07
N THR A 166 -1.56 -2.84 6.62
CA THR A 166 -1.46 -3.25 8.04
C THR A 166 -0.13 -3.96 8.30
N GLN A 167 0.96 -3.21 8.26
CA GLN A 167 2.35 -3.70 8.25
C GLN A 167 2.70 -4.65 9.42
N ARG A 168 2.00 -4.53 10.56
CA ARG A 168 2.23 -5.40 11.74
C ARG A 168 1.91 -6.86 11.45
N ARG A 169 1.04 -7.14 10.47
CA ARG A 169 0.75 -8.51 10.03
C ARG A 169 1.90 -9.16 9.26
N SER A 170 2.84 -8.37 8.75
CA SER A 170 4.04 -8.86 8.08
C SER A 170 5.25 -8.97 9.02
N ASP A 171 5.09 -8.66 10.31
CA ASP A 171 6.10 -8.93 11.32
C ASP A 171 6.06 -10.41 11.71
N ALA A 172 7.17 -11.12 11.52
CA ALA A 172 7.23 -12.56 11.75
C ALA A 172 6.97 -12.95 13.22
N GLY A 173 7.34 -12.09 14.18
CA GLY A 173 7.10 -12.33 15.59
C GLY A 173 5.61 -12.20 15.94
N ILE A 174 4.95 -11.17 15.42
CA ILE A 174 3.50 -10.96 15.60
C ILE A 174 2.71 -12.06 14.88
N ALA A 175 3.13 -12.44 13.67
CA ALA A 175 2.52 -13.53 12.92
C ALA A 175 2.63 -14.86 13.67
N GLY A 176 3.83 -15.23 14.14
CA GLY A 176 4.04 -16.44 14.92
C GLY A 176 3.29 -16.45 16.26
N LEU A 177 3.15 -15.29 16.92
CA LEU A 177 2.32 -15.17 18.11
C LEU A 177 0.84 -15.42 17.79
N SER A 178 0.34 -14.85 16.69
CA SER A 178 -1.05 -15.05 16.25
C SER A 178 -1.33 -16.51 15.90
N GLU A 179 -0.40 -17.19 15.22
CA GLU A 179 -0.46 -18.63 14.96
C GLU A 179 -0.46 -19.45 16.26
N ALA A 180 0.40 -19.11 17.22
CA ALA A 180 0.45 -19.81 18.50
C ALA A 180 -0.84 -19.65 19.33
N ILE A 181 -1.48 -18.47 19.27
CA ILE A 181 -2.79 -18.23 19.87
C ILE A 181 -3.85 -19.14 19.23
N ARG A 182 -3.92 -19.17 17.89
CA ARG A 182 -4.86 -20.03 17.14
C ARG A 182 -4.65 -21.53 17.39
N ALA A 183 -3.39 -21.94 17.59
CA ALA A 183 -3.05 -23.31 17.95
C ALA A 183 -3.42 -23.69 19.40
N GLY A 184 -4.02 -22.76 20.17
CA GLY A 184 -4.47 -23.01 21.54
C GLY A 184 -3.35 -23.03 22.58
N LYS A 185 -2.14 -22.58 22.25
CA LYS A 185 -0.96 -22.63 23.14
C LYS A 185 -1.19 -21.94 24.49
N PHE A 186 -2.05 -20.94 24.54
CA PHE A 186 -2.33 -20.13 25.72
C PHE A 186 -3.70 -20.42 26.36
N GLY A 187 -4.42 -21.45 25.89
CA GLY A 187 -5.79 -21.73 26.31
C GLY A 187 -6.78 -20.65 25.87
N ARG A 188 -7.93 -20.55 26.56
CA ARG A 188 -8.99 -19.59 26.21
C ARG A 188 -8.65 -18.19 26.71
N LEU A 189 -8.34 -17.29 25.78
CA LEU A 189 -8.19 -15.86 26.04
C LEU A 189 -9.56 -15.19 26.10
N LYS A 190 -9.70 -14.17 26.96
CA LYS A 190 -10.98 -13.46 27.19
C LYS A 190 -10.97 -12.00 26.75
N ILE A 191 -9.78 -11.41 26.65
CA ILE A 191 -9.59 -9.99 26.38
C ILE A 191 -8.45 -9.86 25.39
N SER A 192 -8.68 -9.11 24.32
CA SER A 192 -7.65 -8.61 23.43
C SER A 192 -7.56 -7.10 23.60
N TYR A 193 -6.35 -6.58 23.83
CA TYR A 193 -6.14 -5.20 24.22
C TYR A 193 -5.01 -4.56 23.42
N GLY A 194 -5.33 -3.45 22.75
CA GLY A 194 -4.36 -2.63 22.01
C GLY A 194 -4.09 -1.33 22.75
N TYR A 195 -2.83 -1.02 23.05
CA TYR A 195 -2.44 0.22 23.71
C TYR A 195 -1.62 1.11 22.77
N CYS A 196 -2.10 2.33 22.55
CA CYS A 196 -1.36 3.36 21.83
C CYS A 196 -1.33 4.65 22.64
N CYS A 197 -0.13 5.11 22.98
CA CYS A 197 0.08 6.42 23.57
C CYS A 197 1.28 7.08 22.89
N LYS A 198 1.03 8.22 22.25
CA LYS A 198 2.02 9.04 21.57
C LYS A 198 1.81 10.49 21.99
N PRO A 199 2.69 11.07 22.82
CA PRO A 199 2.55 12.48 23.19
C PRO A 199 2.70 13.35 21.95
N ARG A 200 1.81 14.34 21.81
CA ARG A 200 1.81 15.31 20.70
C ARG A 200 1.48 16.69 21.23
N GLY A 201 2.05 17.71 20.59
CA GLY A 201 1.63 19.09 20.79
C GLY A 201 0.32 19.39 20.06
N GLY A 202 -0.31 20.53 20.39
CA GLY A 202 -1.44 21.04 19.63
C GLY A 202 -1.01 21.49 18.22
N ILE A 203 -1.92 21.37 17.26
CA ILE A 203 -1.69 21.81 15.87
C ILE A 203 -1.92 23.31 15.67
N GLY A 204 -2.48 24.00 16.68
CA GLY A 204 -2.90 25.40 16.56
C GLY A 204 -4.15 25.57 15.70
N PHE A 205 -4.40 26.81 15.27
CA PHE A 205 -5.51 27.17 14.40
C PHE A 205 -5.04 28.16 13.34
N ASP A 206 -4.78 27.66 12.13
CA ASP A 206 -4.47 28.52 11.00
C ASP A 206 -5.73 29.20 10.49
N LYS A 207 -5.56 30.45 10.02
CA LYS A 207 -6.63 31.20 9.38
C LYS A 207 -6.86 30.69 7.96
N VAL A 208 -8.08 30.90 7.47
CA VAL A 208 -8.41 30.70 6.06
C VAL A 208 -7.47 31.55 5.20
N ALA A 209 -6.92 30.94 4.15
CA ALA A 209 -6.00 31.56 3.22
C ALA A 209 -6.15 30.94 1.83
N ALA A 210 -5.53 31.55 0.82
CA ALA A 210 -5.38 30.91 -0.48
C ALA A 210 -4.41 29.71 -0.37
N PRO A 211 -4.69 28.59 -1.08
CA PRO A 211 -3.72 27.51 -1.19
C PRO A 211 -2.37 27.97 -1.77
N PRO A 212 -1.25 27.37 -1.35
CA PRO A 212 0.06 27.65 -1.94
C PRO A 212 0.04 27.39 -3.45
N LYS A 213 0.74 28.23 -4.24
CA LYS A 213 0.76 28.14 -5.71
C LYS A 213 1.29 26.81 -6.25
N ASN A 214 2.11 26.11 -5.47
CA ASN A 214 2.68 24.81 -5.81
C ASN A 214 1.72 23.64 -5.57
N LEU A 215 0.66 23.84 -4.78
CA LEU A 215 -0.30 22.80 -4.43
C LEU A 215 -1.55 22.93 -5.31
N ASP A 216 -1.83 21.92 -6.12
CA ASP A 216 -3.16 21.79 -6.72
C ASP A 216 -4.16 21.42 -5.63
N TRP A 217 -4.84 22.43 -5.08
CA TRP A 217 -5.78 22.24 -3.99
C TRP A 217 -6.99 21.39 -4.37
N ASN A 218 -7.45 21.46 -5.62
CA ASN A 218 -8.59 20.65 -6.08
C ASN A 218 -8.22 19.18 -6.14
N LEU A 219 -7.03 18.86 -6.66
CA LEU A 219 -6.50 17.50 -6.62
C LEU A 219 -6.15 17.06 -5.20
N TRP A 220 -5.66 17.95 -4.34
CA TRP A 220 -5.35 17.59 -2.96
C TRP A 220 -6.61 17.23 -2.17
N ARG A 221 -7.63 18.11 -2.18
CA ARG A 221 -8.87 17.89 -1.42
C ARG A 221 -9.71 16.75 -2.00
N GLY A 222 -9.65 16.57 -3.32
CA GLY A 222 -10.27 15.42 -3.99
C GLY A 222 -11.75 15.24 -3.62
N PRO A 223 -12.15 14.06 -3.13
CA PRO A 223 -13.54 13.80 -2.76
C PRO A 223 -13.97 14.48 -1.45
N ALA A 224 -13.05 15.07 -0.67
CA ALA A 224 -13.41 15.76 0.56
C ALA A 224 -14.08 17.11 0.27
N GLU A 225 -15.29 17.30 0.82
CA GLU A 225 -16.05 18.54 0.69
C GLU A 225 -15.48 19.65 1.59
N ILE A 226 -14.43 20.33 1.11
CA ILE A 226 -13.74 21.40 1.83
C ILE A 226 -13.82 22.70 1.02
N ASP A 227 -14.53 23.69 1.55
CA ASP A 227 -14.71 25.00 0.90
C ASP A 227 -13.45 25.86 1.00
N ASP A 228 -12.92 26.01 2.22
CA ASP A 228 -11.81 26.89 2.53
C ASP A 228 -10.51 26.14 2.79
N TYR A 229 -9.40 26.70 2.33
CA TYR A 229 -8.06 26.23 2.68
C TYR A 229 -7.55 26.94 3.94
N HIS A 230 -6.89 26.17 4.81
CA HIS A 230 -6.01 26.68 5.87
C HIS A 230 -4.77 25.76 5.95
N ALA A 231 -3.65 26.28 6.45
CA ALA A 231 -2.37 25.57 6.39
C ALA A 231 -2.33 24.27 7.20
N ASN A 232 -3.12 24.13 8.29
CA ASN A 232 -3.23 22.84 9.00
C ASN A 232 -3.69 21.65 8.14
N TYR A 233 -4.28 21.84 6.95
CA TYR A 233 -4.59 20.70 6.08
C TYR A 233 -3.32 20.04 5.54
N ALA A 234 -2.31 20.81 5.12
CA ALA A 234 -1.18 20.30 4.37
C ALA A 234 0.14 20.49 5.15
N HIS A 235 1.00 19.48 5.31
CA HIS A 235 0.94 18.13 4.74
C HIS A 235 0.75 17.01 5.78
N TYR A 236 0.85 17.30 7.08
CA TYR A 236 0.74 16.27 8.11
C TYR A 236 -0.59 16.30 8.86
N ASP A 237 -1.11 17.48 9.19
CA ASP A 237 -2.22 17.62 10.14
C ASP A 237 -3.62 17.36 9.56
N TRP A 238 -3.73 17.05 8.26
CA TRP A 238 -4.99 16.61 7.62
C TRP A 238 -5.74 15.52 8.40
N HIS A 239 -5.03 14.63 9.09
CA HIS A 239 -5.66 13.51 9.78
C HIS A 239 -6.47 13.94 11.01
N TRP A 240 -6.30 15.17 11.50
CA TRP A 240 -7.08 15.73 12.61
C TRP A 240 -8.45 16.30 12.21
N PHE A 241 -8.68 16.48 10.91
CA PHE A 241 -9.93 17.02 10.39
C PHE A 241 -10.82 15.90 9.88
N TRP A 242 -12.07 15.86 10.34
CA TRP A 242 -13.03 14.82 9.98
C TRP A 242 -13.22 14.67 8.46
N LYS A 243 -13.12 15.76 7.70
CA LYS A 243 -13.26 15.73 6.24
C LYS A 243 -12.13 14.99 5.52
N THR A 244 -10.97 14.84 6.16
CA THR A 244 -9.74 14.34 5.51
C THR A 244 -9.10 13.15 6.22
N GLY A 245 -9.45 12.89 7.49
CA GLY A 245 -8.99 11.75 8.28
C GLY A 245 -9.80 11.54 9.56
N ASN A 246 -9.34 10.64 10.43
CA ASN A 246 -10.13 10.15 11.58
C ASN A 246 -9.35 10.22 12.91
N GLY A 247 -8.54 11.26 13.07
CA GLY A 247 -7.72 11.52 14.25
C GLY A 247 -6.63 10.47 14.50
N ASP A 248 -6.11 10.44 15.73
CA ASP A 248 -5.03 9.51 16.09
C ASP A 248 -5.49 8.05 16.14
N MET A 249 -6.81 7.80 16.24
CA MET A 249 -7.37 6.46 16.20
C MET A 249 -7.01 5.73 14.89
N ASN A 250 -7.15 6.40 13.75
CA ASN A 250 -6.76 5.80 12.47
C ASN A 250 -5.31 6.11 12.08
N ASN A 251 -4.69 7.14 12.66
CA ASN A 251 -3.25 7.38 12.43
C ASN A 251 -2.38 6.32 13.13
N GLN A 252 -2.64 6.05 14.41
CA GLN A 252 -1.83 5.19 15.26
C GLN A 252 -2.62 4.05 15.89
N GLY A 253 -3.84 4.29 16.36
CA GLY A 253 -4.69 3.30 17.03
C GLY A 253 -4.91 2.03 16.17
N THR A 254 -5.12 2.20 14.87
CA THR A 254 -5.31 1.09 13.93
C THR A 254 -4.14 0.10 13.91
N HIS A 255 -2.91 0.51 14.24
CA HIS A 255 -1.79 -0.44 14.32
C HIS A 255 -1.96 -1.45 15.46
N GLN A 256 -2.57 -1.02 16.57
CA GLN A 256 -2.76 -1.84 17.76
C GLN A 256 -4.08 -2.58 17.70
N LEU A 257 -5.14 -1.90 17.25
CA LEU A 257 -6.46 -2.50 17.07
C LEU A 257 -6.43 -3.61 16.02
N ASP A 258 -5.67 -3.46 14.93
CA ASP A 258 -5.51 -4.53 13.93
C ASP A 258 -4.90 -5.79 14.53
N VAL A 259 -3.80 -5.66 15.28
CA VAL A 259 -3.15 -6.81 15.94
C VAL A 259 -4.05 -7.43 17.01
N ALA A 260 -4.71 -6.59 17.81
CA ALA A 260 -5.66 -7.04 18.82
C ALA A 260 -6.83 -7.81 18.17
N ALA A 261 -7.39 -7.30 17.08
CA ALA A 261 -8.45 -7.96 16.32
C ALA A 261 -7.96 -9.25 15.66
N TRP A 262 -6.71 -9.29 15.17
CA TRP A 262 -6.13 -10.47 14.54
C TRP A 262 -5.97 -11.66 15.51
N ALA A 263 -5.83 -11.38 16.80
CA ALA A 263 -5.74 -12.37 17.87
C ALA A 263 -7.10 -12.87 18.39
N LEU A 264 -8.23 -12.34 17.89
CA LEU A 264 -9.56 -12.84 18.24
C LEU A 264 -9.83 -14.21 17.59
N ASP A 265 -10.76 -14.95 18.17
CA ASP A 265 -11.26 -16.22 17.59
C ASP A 265 -11.83 -15.99 16.18
N GLU A 266 -11.70 -16.97 15.28
CA GLU A 266 -12.01 -16.80 13.85
C GLU A 266 -13.48 -16.48 13.57
N ASP A 267 -14.38 -16.85 14.48
CA ASP A 267 -15.81 -16.54 14.39
C ASP A 267 -16.15 -15.11 14.87
N GLN A 268 -15.22 -14.42 15.53
CA GLN A 268 -15.37 -13.06 16.04
C GLN A 268 -14.87 -12.01 15.02
N THR A 269 -15.66 -11.79 13.98
CA THR A 269 -15.27 -10.93 12.85
C THR A 269 -15.61 -9.44 13.03
N ASN A 270 -16.65 -9.10 13.80
CA ASN A 270 -17.12 -7.72 13.96
C ASN A 270 -17.62 -7.47 15.39
N PRO A 271 -17.44 -6.25 15.93
CA PRO A 271 -18.01 -5.90 17.23
C PRO A 271 -19.55 -5.87 17.16
N THR A 272 -20.21 -6.44 18.16
CA THR A 272 -21.69 -6.36 18.31
C THR A 272 -22.13 -5.08 19.04
N ARG A 273 -21.21 -4.43 19.75
CA ARG A 273 -21.40 -3.14 20.42
C ARG A 273 -20.06 -2.42 20.49
N VAL A 274 -20.10 -1.10 20.33
CA VAL A 274 -18.92 -0.23 20.47
C VAL A 274 -19.25 0.87 21.47
N MET A 275 -18.30 1.19 22.34
CA MET A 275 -18.35 2.35 23.23
C MET A 275 -17.05 3.14 23.04
N SER A 276 -17.17 4.46 22.92
CA SER A 276 -16.03 5.36 22.88
C SER A 276 -16.16 6.34 24.04
N LEU A 277 -15.06 6.55 24.76
CA LEU A 277 -14.95 7.48 25.88
C LEU A 277 -13.73 8.34 25.62
N GLY A 278 -13.90 9.67 25.62
CA GLY A 278 -12.82 10.61 25.34
C GLY A 278 -13.33 11.96 24.85
N GLY A 279 -12.41 12.90 24.66
CA GLY A 279 -12.64 14.22 24.08
C GLY A 279 -11.54 14.59 23.08
N ARG A 280 -11.61 15.79 22.52
CA ARG A 280 -10.51 16.41 21.76
C ARG A 280 -9.52 17.08 22.70
#